data_AF-A0A3L7Q2G5-F1
#
_entry.id   AF-A0A3L7Q2G5-F1
#
_cell.length_a   1.000
_cell.length_b   1.000
_cell.length_c   1.000
_cell.angle_alpha   90.00
_cell.angle_beta   90.00
_cell.angle_gamma   90.00
#
_symmetry.space_group_name_H-M   'P 1'
#
loop_
_entity.id
_entity.type
_entity.pdbx_description
1 polymer ?
#
loop_
_entity_poly.entity_id
_entity_poly.type
_entity_poly.pdbx_seq_one_letter_code
_entity_poly.pdbx_strand_id
1 'polypeptide(L)'
;MTGNSTWMLWRQALSHRAVWRRSLIIGLIVGAVQILVNQGDHWWRMKIDGVIVFKTLTTPLIAISVALFSAAGSYVQVNRDRSLP
;
A
#
# COMPACT_ATOMS: atom_id res chain seq x y z
N MET A 1 28.90 15.84 9.61
CA MET A 1 28.10 14.67 9.20
C MET A 1 26.68 14.88 9.70
N THR A 2 25.81 15.46 8.87
CA THR A 2 24.40 15.68 9.23
C THR A 2 23.69 14.34 9.20
N GLY A 3 23.34 13.81 10.37
CA GLY A 3 22.44 12.66 10.45
C GLY A 3 21.18 13.00 9.67
N ASN A 4 20.92 12.28 8.58
CA ASN A 4 19.69 12.43 7.82
C ASN A 4 18.55 12.18 8.81
N SER A 5 17.83 13.24 9.18
CA SER A 5 16.71 13.10 10.10
C SER A 5 15.77 12.05 9.50
N THR A 6 15.42 11.02 10.27
CA THR A 6 14.58 9.91 9.79
C THR A 6 13.32 10.44 9.10
N TRP A 7 12.81 11.59 9.57
CA TRP A 7 11.75 12.36 8.94
C TRP A 7 12.00 12.76 7.48
N MET A 8 13.20 13.26 7.13
CA MET A 8 13.53 13.60 5.75
C MET A 8 13.54 12.36 4.85
N LEU A 9 14.05 11.22 5.34
CA LEU A 9 14.04 9.97 4.57
C LEU A 9 12.61 9.48 4.31
N TRP A 10 11.72 9.57 5.29
CA TRP A 10 10.30 9.24 5.11
C TRP A 10 9.61 10.17 4.11
N ARG A 11 9.85 11.48 4.19
CA ARG A 11 9.31 12.43 3.20
C ARG A 11 9.81 12.13 1.80
N GLN A 12 11.09 11.80 1.63
CA GLN A 12 11.66 11.39 0.34
C GLN A 12 11.05 10.09 -0.16
N ALA A 13 10.94 9.07 0.69
CA ALA A 13 10.33 7.78 0.36
C ALA A 13 8.89 7.94 -0.13
N LEU A 14 8.08 8.70 0.61
CA LEU A 14 6.68 8.98 0.28
C LEU A 14 6.50 9.95 -0.90
N SER A 15 7.55 10.66 -1.31
CA SER A 15 7.51 11.50 -2.52
C SER A 15 7.98 10.73 -3.76
N HIS A 16 8.56 9.54 -3.59
CA HIS A 16 9.17 8.78 -4.66
C HIS A 16 8.11 8.04 -5.49
N ARG A 17 7.95 8.40 -6.76
CA ARG A 17 6.94 7.81 -7.67
C ARG A 17 7.04 6.29 -7.77
N ALA A 18 8.25 5.73 -7.72
CA ALA A 18 8.45 4.27 -7.79
C ALA A 18 7.84 3.53 -6.57
N VAL A 19 7.86 4.15 -5.39
CA VAL A 19 7.25 3.61 -4.16
C VAL A 19 5.73 3.54 -4.37
N TRP A 20 5.11 4.65 -4.75
CA TRP A 20 3.68 4.69 -5.06
C TRP A 20 3.26 3.70 -6.15
N ARG A 21 3.97 3.66 -7.28
CA ARG A 21 3.65 2.74 -8.38
C ARG A 21 3.69 1.29 -7.92
N ARG A 22 4.72 0.90 -7.17
CA ARG A 22 4.84 -0.48 -6.64
C ARG A 22 3.70 -0.79 -5.68
N SER A 23 3.40 0.12 -4.76
CA SER A 23 2.35 -0.06 -3.76
C SER A 23 0.95 -0.08 -4.37
N LEU A 24 0.70 0.71 -5.41
CA LEU A 24 -0.55 0.67 -6.18
C LEU A 24 -0.71 -0.67 -6.90
N ILE A 25 0.32 -1.15 -7.61
CA ILE A 25 0.24 -2.43 -8.33
C ILE A 25 -0.03 -3.58 -7.36
N ILE A 26 0.77 -3.67 -6.28
CA ILE A 26 0.62 -4.75 -5.29
C ILE A 26 -0.73 -4.63 -4.58
N GLY A 27 -1.08 -3.44 -4.10
CA GLY A 27 -2.30 -3.22 -3.34
C GLY A 27 -3.57 -3.46 -4.16
N LEU A 28 -3.57 -3.11 -5.46
CA LEU A 28 -4.69 -3.39 -6.35
C LEU A 28 -4.82 -4.90 -6.63
N ILE A 29 -3.72 -5.61 -6.89
CA ILE A 29 -3.75 -7.06 -7.11
C ILE A 29 -4.26 -7.78 -5.86
N VAL A 30 -3.67 -7.50 -4.70
CA VAL A 30 -4.05 -8.11 -3.43
C VAL A 30 -5.50 -7.75 -3.07
N GLY A 31 -5.88 -6.49 -3.21
CA GLY A 31 -7.24 -6.04 -2.95
C GLY A 31 -8.27 -6.69 -3.86
N ALA A 32 -7.98 -6.85 -5.15
CA ALA A 32 -8.85 -7.54 -6.10
C ALA A 32 -9.04 -9.02 -5.72
N VAL A 33 -7.97 -9.72 -5.35
CA VAL A 33 -8.04 -11.09 -4.85
C VAL A 33 -8.91 -11.17 -3.59
N GLN A 34 -8.74 -10.25 -2.64
CA GLN A 34 -9.56 -10.21 -1.43
C GLN A 34 -11.04 -9.97 -1.73
N ILE A 35 -11.36 -9.07 -2.67
CA ILE A 35 -12.75 -8.84 -3.10
C ILE A 35 -13.35 -10.11 -3.71
N LEU A 36 -12.61 -10.79 -4.60
CA LEU A 36 -13.08 -12.01 -5.25
C LEU A 36 -13.32 -13.13 -4.24
N VAL A 37 -12.39 -13.35 -3.30
CA VAL A 37 -12.48 -14.42 -2.31
C VAL A 37 -13.57 -14.15 -1.27
N ASN A 38 -13.69 -12.91 -0.80
CA ASN A 38 -14.54 -12.60 0.36
C ASN A 38 -15.99 -12.23 -0.02
N GLN A 39 -16.22 -11.78 -1.24
CA GLN A 39 -17.55 -11.29 -1.65
C GLN A 39 -17.81 -11.41 -3.16
N GLY A 40 -17.03 -12.23 -3.87
CA GLY A 40 -17.24 -12.48 -5.30
C GLY A 40 -18.60 -13.15 -5.57
N ASP A 41 -19.09 -13.95 -4.63
CA ASP A 41 -20.41 -14.59 -4.70
C ASP A 41 -21.55 -13.57 -4.62
N HIS A 42 -21.42 -12.53 -3.79
CA HIS A 42 -22.39 -11.44 -3.71
C HIS A 42 -22.49 -10.65 -5.01
N TRP A 43 -21.35 -10.36 -5.64
CA TRP A 43 -21.30 -9.73 -6.96
C TRP A 43 -21.90 -10.64 -8.03
N TRP A 44 -21.55 -11.92 -8.04
CA TRP A 44 -22.06 -12.90 -9.01
C TRP A 44 -23.58 -13.12 -8.91
N ARG A 45 -24.12 -13.10 -7.68
CA ARG A 45 -25.57 -13.26 -7.41
C ARG A 45 -26.34 -11.95 -7.48
N MET A 46 -25.71 -10.84 -7.88
CA MET A 46 -26.26 -9.47 -7.86
C MET A 46 -26.87 -9.06 -6.51
N LYS A 47 -26.42 -9.64 -5.39
CA LYS A 47 -26.85 -9.28 -4.03
C LYS A 47 -25.99 -8.15 -3.48
N ILE A 48 -26.04 -7.01 -4.16
CA ILE A 48 -25.22 -5.84 -3.85
C ILE A 48 -25.94 -5.00 -2.78
N ASP A 49 -25.30 -4.83 -1.64
CA ASP A 49 -25.72 -3.94 -0.56
C ASP A 49 -24.63 -2.88 -0.31
N GLY A 50 -24.98 -1.77 0.34
CA GLY A 50 -24.06 -0.67 0.64
C GLY A 50 -22.82 -1.12 1.40
N VAL A 51 -22.94 -2.12 2.27
CA VAL A 51 -21.80 -2.71 3.00
C VAL A 51 -20.81 -3.38 2.05
N ILE A 52 -21.29 -4.07 1.01
CA ILE A 52 -20.45 -4.77 0.03
C ILE A 52 -19.73 -3.75 -0.87
N VAL A 53 -20.42 -2.69 -1.27
CA VAL A 53 -19.81 -1.57 -2.02
C VAL A 53 -18.71 -0.92 -1.18
N PHE A 54 -18.99 -0.61 0.09
CA PHE A 54 -18.00 -0.05 1.00
C PHE A 54 -16.77 -0.96 1.12
N LYS A 55 -16.96 -2.26 1.38
CA LYS A 55 -15.86 -3.24 1.44
C LYS A 55 -15.08 -3.32 0.12
N THR A 56 -15.75 -3.26 -1.02
CA THR A 56 -15.11 -3.29 -2.35
C THR A 56 -14.15 -2.13 -2.52
N LEU A 57 -14.49 -0.94 -2.00
CA LEU A 57 -13.64 0.25 -2.09
C LEU A 57 -12.54 0.27 -1.02
N THR A 58 -12.86 -0.08 0.22
CA THR A 58 -11.89 0.02 1.33
C THR A 58 -10.82 -1.06 1.30
N THR A 59 -11.14 -2.26 0.83
CA THR A 59 -10.21 -3.40 0.78
C THR A 59 -8.92 -3.08 -0.01
N PRO A 60 -8.98 -2.62 -1.27
CA PRO A 60 -7.77 -2.24 -2.01
C PRO A 60 -7.06 -1.03 -1.39
N LEU A 61 -7.77 -0.06 -0.80
CA LEU A 61 -7.14 1.09 -0.14
C LEU A 61 -6.29 0.67 1.08
N ILE A 62 -6.77 -0.28 1.87
CA ILE A 62 -6.03 -0.84 3.00
C ILE A 62 -4.78 -1.57 2.47
N ALA A 63 -4.94 -2.42 1.45
CA ALA A 63 -3.82 -3.16 0.85
C ALA A 63 -2.75 -2.23 0.26
N ILE A 64 -3.16 -1.17 -0.44
CA ILE A 64 -2.27 -0.12 -0.97
C ILE A 64 -1.53 0.59 0.17
N SER A 65 -2.23 0.94 1.26
CA SER A 65 -1.63 1.62 2.41
C SER A 65 -0.54 0.78 3.06
N VAL A 66 -0.82 -0.51 3.31
CA VAL A 66 0.18 -1.45 3.86
C VAL A 66 1.37 -1.59 2.91
N ALA A 67 1.11 -1.75 1.60
CA ALA A 67 2.17 -1.84 0.60
C ALA A 67 2.99 -0.55 0.48
N LEU A 68 2.39 0.62 0.73
CA LEU A 68 3.05 1.92 0.72
C LEU A 68 4.01 2.06 1.90
N PHE A 69 3.53 1.79 3.11
CA PHE A 69 4.38 1.86 4.31
C PHE A 69 5.50 0.82 4.28
N SER A 70 5.23 -0.39 3.75
CA SER A 70 6.26 -1.41 3.58
C SER A 70 7.34 -0.96 2.60
N ALA A 71 6.95 -0.49 1.40
CA ALA A 71 7.91 -0.04 0.39
C ALA A 71 8.69 1.22 0.82
N ALA A 72 8.02 2.16 1.48
CA ALA A 72 8.66 3.35 2.05
C ALA A 72 9.60 3.00 3.20
N GLY A 73 9.21 2.09 4.09
CA GLY A 73 10.04 1.58 5.19
C GLY A 73 11.33 0.94 4.67
N SER A 74 11.23 0.08 3.65
CA SER A 74 12.40 -0.50 2.98
C SER A 74 13.32 0.56 2.38
N TYR A 75 12.76 1.60 1.75
CA TYR A 75 13.56 2.73 1.25
C TYR A 75 14.30 3.44 2.38
N VAL A 76 13.61 3.74 3.49
CA VAL A 76 14.22 4.42 4.65
C VAL A 76 15.32 3.57 5.26
N GLN A 77 15.09 2.26 5.44
CA GLN A 77 16.06 1.34 6.01
C GLN A 77 17.33 1.27 5.15
N VAL A 78 17.19 1.02 3.84
CA VAL A 78 18.35 0.91 2.93
C VAL A 78 19.19 2.20 2.92
N ASN A 79 18.55 3.37 2.91
CA ASN A 79 19.27 4.65 2.89
C ASN A 79 19.86 5.02 4.25
N ARG A 80 19.24 4.57 5.35
CA ARG A 80 19.81 4.69 6.69
C ARG A 80 21.05 3.83 6.83
N ASP A 81 20.98 2.56 6.41
CA ASP A 81 22.09 1.62 6.54
C ASP A 81 23.30 2.04 5.69
N ARG A 82 23.07 2.60 4.50
CA ARG A 82 24.14 3.18 3.65
C ARG A 82 24.81 4.43 4.22
N SER A 83 24.21 5.08 5.21
CA SER A 83 24.77 6.27 5.87
C SER A 83 25.45 5.95 7.20
N LEU A 84 25.45 4.68 7.62
CA LEU A 84 26.29 4.18 8.71
C LEU A 84 27.67 3.81 8.15
N PRO A 85 28.76 4.11 8.88
CA PRO A 85 30.14 3.81 8.46
C PRO A 85 30.45 2.32 8.43
#